data_AF-A0A0W0GDB5-F1
#
_entry.id   AF-A0A0W0GDB5-F1
#
_cell.length_a   1.000
_cell.length_b   1.000
_cell.length_c   1.000
_cell.angle_alpha   90.00
_cell.angle_beta   90.00
_cell.angle_gamma   90.00
#
_symmetry.space_group_name_H-M   'P 1'
#
loop_
_entity.id
_entity.type
_entity.pdbx_description
1 polymer ?
#
loop_
_entity_poly.entity_id
_entity_poly.type
_entity_poly.pdbx_seq_one_letter_code
_entity_poly.pdbx_strand_id
1 'polypeptide(L)'
;MSEDKKPSGSRPKVEPMAEEVVISATVPMQVVTAEKKVKAALPRAFTRHQKDAKKFLREVQLYIALNPKTFTTDQMKKLFLLSYMTDGLEEFWKNEKTDLLLAFNPDAEKVSWVDFVEDFKTSFKPLDTTLEAQLKLQDLRMKERADEYTYQFSYLAKQMGYNDAAQIVAFKQGLPKSLVLKIMTRPKGAPTNIKDWMNAAILFNESYKQAQEYGKTWDEDNGRKLNQSF
;
A
#
# COMPACT_ATOMS: atom_id res chain seq x y z
N MET A 1 -90.25 34.50 39.41
CA MET A 1 -90.71 33.47 38.45
C MET A 1 -89.52 33.13 37.57
N SER A 2 -89.20 31.86 37.55
CA SER A 2 -87.95 31.25 37.10
C SER A 2 -87.80 31.16 35.57
N GLU A 3 -86.62 30.67 35.21
CA GLU A 3 -86.22 29.91 34.01
C GLU A 3 -85.55 30.72 32.89
N ASP A 4 -84.24 30.65 32.68
CA ASP A 4 -83.31 29.56 32.26
C ASP A 4 -83.13 29.36 30.75
N LYS A 5 -81.87 29.05 30.42
CA LYS A 5 -81.30 28.39 29.22
C LYS A 5 -80.85 29.21 27.99
N LYS A 6 -79.52 29.33 27.91
CA LYS A 6 -78.64 29.30 26.71
C LYS A 6 -78.79 27.96 25.95
N PRO A 7 -78.42 27.88 24.65
CA PRO A 7 -77.07 27.44 24.25
C PRO A 7 -76.53 28.10 22.94
N SER A 8 -75.23 28.40 22.81
CA SER A 8 -74.13 27.60 22.19
C SER A 8 -74.01 27.71 20.66
N GLY A 9 -72.81 28.06 20.16
CA GLY A 9 -72.34 27.63 18.82
C GLY A 9 -71.56 28.63 17.93
N SER A 10 -70.22 28.52 17.98
CA SER A 10 -69.31 28.37 16.81
C SER A 10 -68.85 29.55 15.91
N ARG A 11 -67.58 29.93 16.16
CA ARG A 11 -66.38 30.09 15.26
C ARG A 11 -66.27 31.28 14.25
N PRO A 12 -65.14 32.03 14.23
CA PRO A 12 -64.85 33.12 13.28
C PRO A 12 -63.78 32.76 12.23
N LYS A 13 -63.72 33.46 11.07
CA LYS A 13 -62.54 33.50 10.19
C LYS A 13 -62.48 34.71 9.20
N VAL A 14 -61.48 35.59 9.43
CA VAL A 14 -60.53 36.23 8.45
C VAL A 14 -61.10 37.31 7.49
N GLU A 15 -60.47 38.47 7.22
CA GLU A 15 -59.08 38.99 7.27
C GLU A 15 -59.10 40.55 7.31
N PRO A 16 -58.04 41.25 7.79
CA PRO A 16 -58.00 42.71 7.79
C PRO A 16 -57.12 43.32 6.68
N MET A 17 -57.36 44.62 6.49
CA MET A 17 -56.91 45.57 5.46
C MET A 17 -55.51 46.14 5.73
N ALA A 18 -54.85 46.59 4.66
CA ALA A 18 -53.48 47.09 4.56
C ALA A 18 -53.18 48.43 5.27
N GLU A 19 -51.90 48.68 5.55
CA GLU A 19 -51.29 50.03 5.48
C GLU A 19 -49.74 49.93 5.38
N GLU A 20 -49.17 50.68 4.44
CA GLU A 20 -47.72 50.83 4.20
C GLU A 20 -47.09 51.89 5.14
N VAL A 21 -45.88 51.65 5.65
CA VAL A 21 -44.92 52.70 6.04
C VAL A 21 -43.47 52.27 5.75
N VAL A 22 -42.73 53.17 5.09
CA VAL A 22 -41.33 53.15 4.63
C VAL A 22 -40.30 53.14 5.77
N ILE A 23 -39.24 52.30 5.72
CA ILE A 23 -37.91 52.62 6.29
C ILE A 23 -36.75 51.99 5.47
N SER A 24 -35.85 52.85 5.01
CA SER A 24 -34.54 52.54 4.39
C SER A 24 -33.63 51.72 5.30
N ALA A 25 -33.09 50.60 4.82
CA ALA A 25 -32.05 49.82 5.50
C ALA A 25 -30.86 49.55 4.56
N THR A 26 -29.76 50.24 4.80
CA THR A 26 -28.45 50.02 4.19
C THR A 26 -27.94 48.63 4.56
N VAL A 27 -27.87 47.71 3.59
CA VAL A 27 -27.33 46.37 3.78
C VAL A 27 -25.79 46.44 3.78
N PRO A 28 -25.08 45.99 4.83
CA PRO A 28 -23.63 45.86 4.76
C PRO A 28 -23.31 44.71 3.80
N MET A 29 -22.60 45.05 2.72
CA MET A 29 -22.07 44.12 1.73
C MET A 29 -21.04 43.21 2.42
N GLN A 30 -21.48 42.03 2.87
CA GLN A 30 -20.56 41.00 3.39
C GLN A 30 -19.66 40.56 2.24
N VAL A 31 -18.41 41.01 2.27
CA VAL A 31 -17.34 40.47 1.44
C VAL A 31 -17.11 39.03 1.90
N VAL A 32 -17.68 38.06 1.17
CA VAL A 32 -17.32 36.65 1.35
C VAL A 32 -15.90 36.50 0.82
N THR A 33 -14.93 36.60 1.72
CA THR A 33 -13.53 36.33 1.41
C THR A 33 -13.43 34.87 1.00
N ALA A 34 -13.30 34.60 -0.31
CA ALA A 34 -12.95 33.29 -0.81
C ALA A 34 -11.50 32.99 -0.41
N GLU A 35 -11.31 32.40 0.77
CA GLU A 35 -9.99 32.09 1.30
C GLU A 35 -9.37 30.92 0.54
N LYS A 36 -8.16 31.17 0.01
CA LYS A 36 -7.40 30.20 -0.79
C LYS A 36 -7.01 29.00 0.07
N LYS A 37 -7.42 27.81 -0.36
CA LYS A 37 -6.89 26.50 0.09
C LYS A 37 -5.36 26.55 0.13
N VAL A 38 -4.75 26.07 1.21
CA VAL A 38 -3.29 25.90 1.26
C VAL A 38 -2.91 25.00 0.09
N LYS A 39 -1.99 25.44 -0.78
CA LYS A 39 -1.49 24.64 -1.91
C LYS A 39 -0.59 23.50 -1.40
N ALA A 40 -1.16 22.58 -0.63
CA ALA A 40 -0.54 21.32 -0.27
C ALA A 40 -0.56 20.39 -1.48
N ALA A 41 0.49 19.60 -1.66
CA ALA A 41 0.52 18.56 -2.69
C ALA A 41 -0.63 17.57 -2.45
N LEU A 42 -1.38 17.23 -3.50
CA LEU A 42 -2.44 16.23 -3.40
C LEU A 42 -1.83 14.86 -3.07
N PRO A 43 -2.50 14.02 -2.28
CA PRO A 43 -2.06 12.65 -2.05
C PRO A 43 -1.92 11.91 -3.39
N ARG A 44 -0.95 11.01 -3.48
CA ARG A 44 -0.88 10.10 -4.63
C ARG A 44 -2.06 9.14 -4.58
N ALA A 45 -2.53 8.77 -5.76
CA ALA A 45 -3.50 7.69 -5.92
C ALA A 45 -2.91 6.40 -5.34
N PHE A 46 -3.68 5.69 -4.52
CA PHE A 46 -3.23 4.45 -3.89
C PHE A 46 -3.29 3.29 -4.90
N THR A 47 -2.14 2.89 -5.43
CA THR A 47 -2.00 1.92 -6.53
C THR A 47 -1.45 0.56 -6.09
N ARG A 48 -2.14 -0.12 -5.17
CA ARG A 48 -2.10 -1.60 -5.04
C ARG A 48 -0.94 -2.28 -4.33
N HIS A 49 -0.28 -1.68 -3.34
CA HIS A 49 0.59 -2.47 -2.45
C HIS A 49 0.34 -2.13 -0.98
N GLN A 50 0.05 -3.13 -0.15
CA GLN A 50 -0.04 -3.00 1.31
C GLN A 50 1.20 -2.31 1.91
N LYS A 51 2.36 -2.45 1.24
CA LYS A 51 3.63 -1.79 1.58
C LYS A 51 3.54 -0.26 1.48
N ASP A 52 2.70 0.24 0.59
CA ASP A 52 2.48 1.66 0.36
C ASP A 52 1.32 2.22 1.20
N ALA A 53 0.51 1.38 1.86
CA ALA A 53 -0.65 1.82 2.64
C ALA A 53 -0.26 2.81 3.74
N LYS A 54 0.87 2.54 4.43
CA LYS A 54 1.41 3.45 5.45
C LYS A 54 1.82 4.81 4.87
N LYS A 55 2.42 4.80 3.67
CA LYS A 55 2.86 6.03 3.00
C LYS A 55 1.67 6.83 2.50
N PHE A 56 0.71 6.17 1.86
CA PHE A 56 -0.54 6.76 1.40
C PHE A 56 -1.31 7.41 2.55
N LEU A 57 -1.55 6.68 3.65
CA LEU A 57 -2.25 7.20 4.82
C LEU A 57 -1.58 8.46 5.37
N ARG A 58 -0.24 8.51 5.38
CA ARG A 58 0.51 9.68 5.80
C ARG A 58 0.29 10.89 4.89
N GLU A 59 0.29 10.69 3.57
CA GLU A 59 0.02 11.76 2.60
C GLU A 59 -1.41 12.32 2.76
N VAL A 60 -2.41 11.45 2.97
CA VAL A 60 -3.81 11.84 3.23
C VAL A 60 -3.95 12.62 4.54
N GLN A 61 -3.39 12.10 5.64
CA GLN A 61 -3.45 12.75 6.95
C GLN A 61 -2.77 14.13 6.93
N LEU A 62 -1.63 14.25 6.26
CA LEU A 62 -0.94 15.53 6.09
C LEU A 62 -1.82 16.54 5.33
N TYR A 63 -2.48 16.12 4.26
CA TYR A 63 -3.36 16.99 3.50
C TYR A 63 -4.55 17.49 4.33
N ILE A 64 -5.19 16.59 5.10
CA ILE A 64 -6.30 16.93 5.99
C ILE A 64 -5.84 17.94 7.05
N ALA A 65 -4.69 17.70 7.68
CA ALA A 65 -4.14 18.57 8.71
C ALA A 65 -3.80 19.98 8.19
N LEU A 66 -3.36 20.08 6.93
CA LEU A 66 -3.08 21.36 6.27
C LEU A 66 -4.33 22.12 5.80
N ASN A 67 -5.50 21.48 5.80
CA ASN A 67 -6.76 22.05 5.31
C ASN A 67 -7.93 21.89 6.31
N PRO A 68 -7.77 22.30 7.58
CA PRO A 68 -8.74 22.00 8.65
C PRO A 68 -10.13 22.61 8.40
N LYS A 69 -10.20 23.77 7.73
CA LYS A 69 -11.47 24.41 7.36
C LYS A 69 -12.27 23.64 6.31
N THR A 70 -11.60 22.79 5.51
CA THR A 70 -12.24 21.94 4.49
C THR A 70 -12.70 20.61 5.08
N PHE A 71 -12.01 20.10 6.10
CA PHE A 71 -12.26 18.79 6.69
C PHE A 71 -12.83 18.91 8.11
N THR A 72 -13.99 19.55 8.21
CA THR A 72 -14.67 19.84 9.49
C THR A 72 -15.36 18.63 10.09
N THR A 73 -15.75 17.66 9.27
CA THR A 73 -16.43 16.43 9.71
C THR A 73 -15.60 15.19 9.42
N ASP A 74 -15.82 14.15 10.22
CA ASP A 74 -15.16 12.86 9.99
C ASP A 74 -15.64 12.21 8.68
N GLN A 75 -16.91 12.42 8.30
CA GLN A 75 -17.42 11.96 7.00
C GLN A 75 -16.62 12.53 5.82
N MET A 76 -16.30 13.83 5.83
CA MET A 76 -15.48 14.45 4.78
C MET A 76 -14.07 13.86 4.71
N LYS A 77 -13.46 13.56 5.86
CA LYS A 77 -12.13 12.92 5.92
C LYS A 77 -12.16 11.51 5.33
N LYS A 78 -13.16 10.71 5.70
CA LYS A 78 -13.36 9.35 5.19
C LYS A 78 -13.58 9.33 3.68
N LEU A 79 -14.52 10.13 3.17
CA LEU A 79 -14.81 10.25 1.74
C LEU A 79 -13.59 10.73 0.94
N PHE A 80 -12.83 11.67 1.51
CA PHE A 80 -11.58 12.12 0.88
C PHE A 80 -10.57 11.00 0.78
N LEU A 81 -10.30 10.23 1.85
CA LEU A 81 -9.42 9.07 1.78
C LEU A 81 -9.88 8.09 0.69
N LEU A 82 -11.16 7.72 0.68
CA LEU A 82 -11.76 6.78 -0.28
C LEU A 82 -11.65 7.27 -1.73
N SER A 83 -11.75 8.59 -1.96
CA SER A 83 -11.64 9.19 -3.30
C SER A 83 -10.25 9.04 -3.95
N TYR A 84 -9.20 8.80 -3.15
CA TYR A 84 -7.85 8.55 -3.65
C TYR A 84 -7.48 7.06 -3.69
N MET A 85 -8.42 6.17 -3.33
CA MET A 85 -8.24 4.73 -3.51
C MET A 85 -8.63 4.35 -4.94
N THR A 86 -7.70 3.71 -5.67
CA THR A 86 -7.92 3.30 -7.07
C THR A 86 -8.52 1.90 -7.18
N ASP A 87 -9.13 1.59 -8.32
CA ASP A 87 -9.90 0.36 -8.52
C ASP A 87 -8.96 -0.87 -8.65
N GLY A 88 -9.23 -1.92 -7.87
CA GLY A 88 -8.33 -3.07 -7.67
C GLY A 88 -8.88 -4.10 -6.67
N LEU A 89 -8.04 -4.99 -6.14
CA LEU A 89 -8.46 -6.07 -5.21
C LEU A 89 -9.14 -5.55 -3.91
N GLU A 90 -8.96 -4.26 -3.65
CA GLU A 90 -9.38 -3.51 -2.47
C GLU A 90 -10.68 -2.74 -2.72
N GLU A 91 -11.20 -2.82 -3.94
CA GLU A 91 -12.45 -2.21 -4.40
C GLU A 91 -13.64 -2.69 -3.57
N PHE A 92 -13.63 -3.95 -3.10
CA PHE A 92 -14.65 -4.44 -2.19
C PHE A 92 -14.73 -3.60 -0.90
N TRP A 93 -13.60 -3.41 -0.21
CA TRP A 93 -13.55 -2.61 1.02
C TRP A 93 -13.87 -1.14 0.74
N LYS A 94 -13.31 -0.55 -0.32
CA LYS A 94 -13.58 0.83 -0.73
C LYS A 94 -15.08 1.04 -1.01
N ASN A 95 -15.69 0.19 -1.82
CA ASN A 95 -17.08 0.32 -2.24
C ASN A 95 -18.01 0.10 -1.05
N GLU A 96 -17.78 -0.92 -0.23
CA GLU A 96 -18.54 -1.16 1.00
C GLU A 96 -18.55 0.08 1.92
N LYS A 97 -17.37 0.65 2.21
CA LYS A 97 -17.29 1.86 3.05
C LYS A 97 -17.91 3.09 2.39
N THR A 98 -17.72 3.25 1.07
CA THR A 98 -18.26 4.38 0.32
C THR A 98 -19.79 4.33 0.29
N ASP A 99 -20.36 3.17 -0.01
CA ASP A 99 -21.81 2.97 -0.09
C ASP A 99 -22.49 3.26 1.25
N LEU A 100 -21.90 2.78 2.36
CA LEU A 100 -22.41 3.07 3.70
C LEU A 100 -22.37 4.57 4.03
N LEU A 101 -21.32 5.29 3.63
CA LEU A 101 -21.17 6.72 3.89
C LEU A 101 -22.06 7.59 2.99
N LEU A 102 -22.32 7.16 1.74
CA LEU A 102 -23.18 7.86 0.80
C LEU A 102 -24.67 7.58 1.06
N ALA A 103 -25.01 6.41 1.61
CA ALA A 103 -26.36 6.07 2.03
C ALA A 103 -26.78 6.76 3.34
N PHE A 104 -25.95 7.65 3.91
CA PHE A 104 -26.17 8.29 5.21
C PHE A 104 -26.49 7.27 6.31
N ASN A 105 -25.80 6.13 6.30
CA ASN A 105 -25.98 5.12 7.32
C ASN A 105 -25.54 5.68 8.69
N PRO A 106 -26.43 5.72 9.69
CA PRO A 106 -26.15 6.39 10.97
C PRO A 106 -25.03 5.70 11.75
N ASP A 107 -24.82 4.40 11.56
CA ASP A 107 -23.76 3.67 12.26
C ASP A 107 -22.40 3.89 11.61
N ALA A 108 -22.33 3.94 10.27
CA ALA A 108 -21.12 4.30 9.55
C ALA A 108 -20.70 5.77 9.75
N GLU A 109 -21.68 6.67 9.91
CA GLU A 109 -21.45 8.07 10.20
C GLU A 109 -20.83 8.27 11.60
N LYS A 110 -21.37 7.56 12.62
CA LYS A 110 -20.87 7.59 14.01
C LYS A 110 -19.44 7.09 14.18
N VAL A 111 -18.93 6.25 13.28
CA VAL A 111 -17.53 5.78 13.32
C VAL A 111 -16.61 7.00 13.34
N SER A 112 -15.71 7.13 14.31
CA SER A 112 -14.81 8.27 14.33
C SER A 112 -13.78 8.19 13.19
N TRP A 113 -13.16 9.31 12.84
CA TRP A 113 -12.02 9.29 11.92
C TRP A 113 -10.89 8.38 12.43
N VAL A 114 -10.68 8.31 13.75
CA VAL A 114 -9.65 7.48 14.37
C VAL A 114 -9.94 5.99 14.14
N ASP A 115 -11.18 5.56 14.41
CA ASP A 115 -11.60 4.17 14.24
C ASP A 115 -11.54 3.75 12.77
N PHE A 116 -11.97 4.63 11.87
CA PHE A 116 -11.90 4.39 10.42
C PHE A 116 -10.45 4.21 9.94
N VAL A 117 -9.52 5.03 10.44
CA VAL A 117 -8.09 4.91 10.13
C VAL A 117 -7.52 3.59 10.67
N GLU A 118 -7.98 3.11 11.82
CA GLU A 118 -7.53 1.84 12.37
C GLU A 118 -8.07 0.63 11.59
N ASP A 119 -9.33 0.70 11.15
CA ASP A 119 -9.91 -0.29 10.24
C ASP A 119 -9.15 -0.33 8.90
N PHE A 120 -8.80 0.84 8.35
CA PHE A 120 -7.92 0.93 7.18
C PHE A 120 -6.57 0.24 7.44
N LYS A 121 -5.88 0.57 8.54
CA LYS A 121 -4.59 -0.06 8.87
C LYS A 121 -4.69 -1.57 9.07
N THR A 122 -5.80 -2.06 9.60
CA THR A 122 -6.04 -3.48 9.84
C THR A 122 -6.28 -4.20 8.52
N SER A 123 -7.15 -3.64 7.67
CA SER A 123 -7.50 -4.16 6.36
C SER A 123 -6.32 -4.15 5.38
N PHE A 124 -5.44 -3.14 5.49
CA PHE A 124 -4.24 -2.97 4.67
C PHE A 124 -2.94 -3.20 5.45
N LYS A 125 -3.01 -3.96 6.56
CA LYS A 125 -1.81 -4.37 7.29
C LYS A 125 -0.92 -5.12 6.29
N PRO A 126 0.36 -4.74 6.13
CA PRO A 126 1.28 -5.57 5.38
C PRO A 126 1.18 -6.99 5.93
N LEU A 127 0.90 -7.97 5.06
CA LEU A 127 1.11 -9.38 5.41
C LEU A 127 2.42 -9.46 6.18
N ASP A 128 2.42 -10.17 7.31
CA ASP A 128 3.58 -10.29 8.20
C ASP A 128 4.85 -10.33 7.33
N THR A 129 5.64 -9.26 7.39
CA THR A 129 6.77 -9.07 6.48
C THR A 129 7.72 -10.26 6.58
N THR A 130 7.71 -10.95 7.73
CA THR A 130 8.39 -12.21 7.97
C THR A 130 7.77 -13.35 7.17
N LEU A 131 6.45 -13.52 7.20
CA LEU A 131 5.72 -14.54 6.43
C LEU A 131 5.85 -14.29 4.91
N GLU A 132 5.72 -13.05 4.45
CA GLU A 132 5.92 -12.71 3.04
C GLU A 132 7.37 -12.97 2.62
N ALA A 133 8.35 -12.58 3.45
CA ALA A 133 9.76 -12.88 3.20
C ALA A 133 10.01 -14.39 3.17
N GLN A 134 9.38 -15.15 4.07
CA GLN A 134 9.51 -16.60 4.14
C GLN A 134 8.93 -17.28 2.90
N LEU A 135 7.74 -16.88 2.45
CA LEU A 135 7.13 -17.40 1.21
C LEU A 135 8.01 -17.07 0.00
N LYS A 136 8.47 -15.82 -0.12
CA LYS A 136 9.38 -15.41 -1.20
C LYS A 136 10.71 -16.16 -1.17
N LEU A 137 11.22 -16.47 0.02
CA LEU A 137 12.46 -17.23 0.18
C LEU A 137 12.27 -18.69 -0.25
N GLN A 138 11.12 -19.30 0.08
CA GLN A 138 10.80 -20.67 -0.34
C GLN A 138 10.76 -20.81 -1.86
N ASP A 139 10.28 -19.78 -2.56
CA ASP A 139 10.22 -19.72 -4.02
C ASP A 139 11.50 -19.18 -4.67
N LEU A 140 12.42 -18.62 -3.89
CA LEU A 140 13.65 -18.03 -4.42
C LEU A 140 14.56 -19.15 -4.98
N ARG A 141 14.86 -19.06 -6.27
CA ARG A 141 15.77 -19.96 -6.96
C ARG A 141 16.82 -19.14 -7.71
N MET A 142 18.07 -19.57 -7.62
CA MET A 142 19.15 -19.05 -8.44
C MET A 142 18.88 -19.41 -9.90
N LYS A 143 18.91 -18.40 -10.76
CA LYS A 143 18.87 -18.54 -12.22
C LYS A 143 20.32 -18.61 -12.75
N GLU A 144 20.76 -17.63 -13.52
CA GLU A 144 22.10 -17.60 -14.13
C GLU A 144 23.15 -16.84 -13.31
N ARG A 145 22.70 -15.95 -12.42
CA ARG A 145 23.53 -14.99 -11.71
C ARG A 145 23.50 -15.26 -10.20
N ALA A 146 24.60 -15.84 -9.70
CA ALA A 146 24.76 -16.10 -8.28
C ALA A 146 24.82 -14.81 -7.45
N ASP A 147 25.43 -13.74 -7.97
CA ASP A 147 25.50 -12.43 -7.32
C ASP A 147 24.10 -11.84 -7.10
N GLU A 148 23.25 -11.85 -8.14
CA GLU A 148 21.86 -11.41 -8.04
C GLU A 148 21.05 -12.24 -7.02
N TYR A 149 21.18 -13.56 -7.09
CA TYR A 149 20.56 -14.47 -6.13
C TYR A 149 21.00 -14.18 -4.69
N THR A 150 22.30 -13.99 -4.44
CA THR A 150 22.83 -13.70 -3.11
C THR A 150 22.32 -12.37 -2.54
N TYR A 151 22.16 -11.36 -3.39
CA TYR A 151 21.58 -10.07 -3.02
C TYR A 151 20.11 -10.21 -2.60
N GLN A 152 19.31 -10.86 -3.45
CA GLN A 152 17.89 -11.10 -3.17
C GLN A 152 17.69 -11.95 -1.90
N PHE A 153 18.48 -13.01 -1.73
CA PHE A 153 18.46 -13.83 -0.53
C PHE A 153 18.80 -13.02 0.71
N SER A 154 19.88 -12.23 0.68
CA SER A 154 20.32 -11.41 1.84
C SER A 154 19.25 -10.41 2.26
N TYR A 155 18.57 -9.80 1.28
CA TYR A 155 17.48 -8.87 1.53
C TYR A 155 16.31 -9.52 2.28
N LEU A 156 15.89 -10.72 1.87
CA LEU A 156 14.84 -11.49 2.53
C LEU A 156 15.29 -12.04 3.89
N ALA A 157 16.51 -12.58 3.97
CA ALA A 157 17.09 -13.14 5.19
C ALA A 157 17.15 -12.12 6.33
N LYS A 158 17.52 -10.86 6.02
CA LYS A 158 17.57 -9.76 6.99
C LYS A 158 16.21 -9.47 7.65
N GLN A 159 15.10 -9.72 6.95
CA GLN A 159 13.75 -9.46 7.45
C GLN A 159 13.26 -10.52 8.44
N MET A 160 13.84 -11.73 8.41
CA MET A 160 13.39 -12.85 9.25
C MET A 160 14.26 -13.10 10.49
N GLY A 161 15.40 -12.40 10.63
CA GLY A 161 16.29 -12.55 11.78
C GLY A 161 16.93 -13.94 11.92
N TYR A 162 17.07 -14.69 10.82
CA TYR A 162 17.66 -16.03 10.84
C TYR A 162 19.14 -16.00 11.24
N ASN A 163 19.56 -16.99 12.02
CA ASN A 163 20.98 -17.25 12.29
C ASN A 163 21.68 -17.91 11.08
N ASP A 164 23.01 -17.99 11.10
CA ASP A 164 23.80 -18.57 10.01
C ASP A 164 23.35 -19.98 9.62
N ALA A 165 23.06 -20.84 10.61
CA ALA A 165 22.65 -22.22 10.35
C ALA A 165 21.34 -22.29 9.55
N ALA A 166 20.33 -21.52 9.96
CA ALA A 166 19.04 -21.42 9.27
C ALA A 166 19.21 -20.80 7.87
N GLN A 167 20.03 -19.75 7.75
CA GLN A 167 20.32 -19.12 6.46
C GLN A 167 21.01 -20.08 5.50
N ILE A 168 21.97 -20.89 5.96
CA ILE A 168 22.68 -21.86 5.12
C ILE A 168 21.71 -22.92 4.58
N VAL A 169 20.79 -23.42 5.41
CA VAL A 169 19.78 -24.41 4.97
C VAL A 169 18.90 -23.81 3.88
N ALA A 170 18.35 -22.61 4.11
CA ALA A 170 17.50 -21.93 3.13
C ALA A 170 18.27 -21.57 1.84
N PHE A 171 19.50 -21.08 1.96
CA PHE A 171 20.33 -20.68 0.83
C PHE A 171 20.63 -21.86 -0.09
N LYS A 172 20.91 -23.04 0.48
CA LYS A 172 21.13 -24.27 -0.30
C LYS A 172 19.90 -24.69 -1.10
N GLN A 173 18.69 -24.50 -0.58
CA GLN A 173 17.46 -24.88 -1.27
C GLN A 173 17.24 -24.08 -2.56
N GLY A 174 17.71 -22.84 -2.60
CA GLY A 174 17.61 -22.00 -3.79
C GLY A 174 18.71 -22.23 -4.83
N LEU A 175 19.77 -22.96 -4.52
CA LEU A 175 20.89 -23.21 -5.44
C LEU A 175 20.71 -24.48 -6.28
N PRO A 176 21.30 -24.54 -7.50
CA PRO A 176 21.42 -25.79 -8.24
C PRO A 176 22.19 -26.84 -7.44
N LYS A 177 21.70 -28.10 -7.45
CA LYS A 177 22.31 -29.21 -6.70
C LYS A 177 23.81 -29.39 -6.99
N SER A 178 24.21 -29.22 -8.25
CA SER A 178 25.61 -29.31 -8.69
C SER A 178 26.50 -28.26 -8.00
N LEU A 179 26.01 -27.04 -7.87
CA LEU A 179 26.70 -25.94 -7.22
C LEU A 179 26.80 -26.16 -5.71
N VAL A 180 25.73 -26.63 -5.06
CA VAL A 180 25.76 -26.99 -3.64
C VAL A 180 26.83 -28.05 -3.37
N LEU A 181 26.84 -29.12 -4.17
CA LEU A 181 27.83 -30.20 -4.03
C LEU A 181 29.26 -29.66 -4.20
N LYS A 182 29.49 -28.85 -5.24
CA LYS A 182 30.81 -28.24 -5.51
C LYS A 182 31.31 -27.38 -4.36
N ILE A 183 30.43 -26.62 -3.70
CA ILE A 183 30.77 -25.81 -2.52
C ILE A 183 31.08 -26.67 -1.30
N MET A 184 30.35 -27.77 -1.09
CA MET A 184 30.56 -28.68 0.04
C MET A 184 31.86 -29.46 -0.07
N THR A 185 32.25 -29.86 -1.28
CA THR A 185 33.44 -30.70 -1.53
C THR A 185 34.69 -29.88 -1.84
N ARG A 186 34.75 -28.61 -1.42
CA ARG A 186 35.95 -27.79 -1.58
C ARG A 186 37.10 -28.36 -0.73
N PRO A 187 38.37 -28.21 -1.16
CA PRO A 187 39.53 -28.62 -0.35
C PRO A 187 39.57 -27.97 1.04
N LYS A 188 39.09 -26.72 1.15
CA LYS A 188 38.96 -25.97 2.42
C LYS A 188 37.84 -26.51 3.33
N GLY A 189 37.04 -27.46 2.86
CA GLY A 189 35.84 -27.93 3.53
C GLY A 189 34.58 -27.09 3.24
N ALA A 190 33.45 -27.59 3.74
CA ALA A 190 32.16 -26.92 3.62
C ALA A 190 32.15 -25.62 4.45
N PRO A 191 31.69 -24.48 3.90
CA PRO A 191 31.60 -23.25 4.66
C PRO A 191 30.60 -23.35 5.83
N THR A 192 30.88 -22.64 6.93
CA THR A 192 30.12 -22.70 8.18
C THR A 192 29.29 -21.44 8.46
N ASN A 193 29.48 -20.37 7.69
CA ASN A 193 28.70 -19.13 7.78
C ASN A 193 28.11 -18.77 6.41
N ILE A 194 27.02 -17.98 6.39
CA ILE A 194 26.30 -17.67 5.15
C ILE A 194 27.16 -16.86 4.17
N LYS A 195 28.00 -15.96 4.67
CA LYS A 195 28.85 -15.08 3.84
C LYS A 195 29.82 -15.90 2.99
N ASP A 196 30.46 -16.91 3.57
CA ASP A 196 31.37 -17.79 2.85
C ASP A 196 30.63 -18.70 1.86
N TRP A 197 29.40 -19.10 2.17
CA TRP A 197 28.52 -19.80 1.23
C TRP A 197 28.19 -18.95 0.00
N MET A 198 27.81 -17.68 0.21
CA MET A 198 27.49 -16.73 -0.86
C MET A 198 28.71 -16.45 -1.74
N ASN A 199 29.87 -16.15 -1.13
CA ASN A 199 31.11 -15.92 -1.85
C ASN A 199 31.54 -17.13 -2.69
N ALA A 200 31.37 -18.34 -2.14
CA ALA A 200 31.67 -19.57 -2.87
C ALA A 200 30.75 -19.78 -4.07
N ALA A 201 29.45 -19.52 -3.90
CA ALA A 201 28.47 -19.63 -4.98
C ALA A 201 28.79 -18.67 -6.13
N ILE A 202 29.11 -17.42 -5.82
CA ILE A 202 29.54 -16.42 -6.82
C ILE A 202 30.80 -16.89 -7.53
N LEU A 203 31.85 -17.26 -6.78
CA LEU A 203 33.12 -17.68 -7.35
C LEU A 203 32.96 -18.84 -8.34
N PHE A 204 32.23 -19.89 -7.96
CA PHE A 204 32.05 -21.04 -8.83
C PHE A 204 31.11 -20.78 -10.01
N ASN A 205 30.08 -19.95 -9.84
CA ASN A 205 29.22 -19.55 -10.95
C ASN A 205 30.02 -18.81 -12.03
N GLU A 206 30.82 -17.84 -11.63
CA GLU A 206 31.63 -17.05 -12.56
C GLU A 206 32.76 -17.90 -13.17
N SER A 207 33.41 -18.77 -12.38
CA SER A 207 34.42 -19.71 -12.91
C SER A 207 33.81 -20.66 -13.96
N TYR A 208 32.57 -21.12 -13.75
CA TYR A 208 31.89 -21.98 -14.71
C TYR A 208 31.57 -21.24 -16.01
N LYS A 209 31.10 -19.98 -15.93
CA LYS A 209 30.88 -19.15 -17.13
C LYS A 209 32.17 -18.93 -17.93
N GLN A 210 33.27 -18.61 -17.25
CA GLN A 210 34.59 -18.47 -17.89
C GLN A 210 35.04 -19.77 -18.57
N ALA A 211 34.84 -20.93 -17.93
CA ALA A 211 35.18 -22.22 -18.52
C ALA A 211 34.31 -22.55 -19.75
N GLN A 212 33.02 -22.20 -19.73
CA GLN A 212 32.13 -22.37 -20.88
C GLN A 212 32.56 -21.48 -22.06
N GLU A 213 32.94 -20.23 -21.78
CA GLU A 213 33.42 -19.31 -22.81
C GLU A 213 34.75 -19.77 -23.41
N TYR A 214 35.70 -20.22 -22.58
CA TYR A 214 36.95 -20.81 -23.05
C TYR A 214 36.74 -22.09 -23.87
N GLY A 215 35.78 -22.94 -23.50
CA GLY A 215 35.45 -24.14 -24.28
C GLY A 215 34.98 -23.78 -25.70
N LYS A 216 34.12 -22.77 -25.82
CA LYS A 216 33.64 -22.28 -27.13
C LYS A 216 34.78 -21.75 -27.99
N THR A 217 35.68 -20.93 -27.43
CA THR A 217 36.82 -20.40 -28.19
C THR A 217 37.78 -21.50 -28.60
N TRP A 218 38.03 -22.49 -27.74
CA TRP A 218 38.86 -23.65 -28.06
C TRP A 218 38.26 -24.51 -29.20
N ASP A 219 36.95 -24.76 -29.16
CA ASP A 219 36.25 -25.50 -30.22
C ASP A 219 36.26 -24.74 -31.56
N GLU A 220 36.08 -23.42 -31.54
CA GLU A 220 36.17 -22.58 -32.75
C GLU A 220 37.57 -22.58 -33.37
N ASP A 221 38.61 -22.41 -32.54
CA ASP A 221 40.00 -22.35 -32.99
C ASP A 221 40.49 -23.70 -33.55
N ASN A 222 40.05 -24.81 -32.96
CA ASN A 222 40.45 -26.15 -33.40
C ASN A 222 39.54 -26.72 -34.49
N GLY A 223 38.26 -26.35 -34.52
CA GLY A 223 37.34 -26.69 -35.60
C GLY A 223 37.70 -26.00 -36.93
N ARG A 224 38.17 -24.74 -36.90
CA ARG A 224 38.69 -24.05 -38.10
C ARG A 224 39.98 -24.68 -38.63
N LYS A 225 40.85 -25.20 -37.76
CA LYS A 225 42.11 -25.85 -38.16
C LYS A 225 41.89 -27.21 -38.82
N LEU A 226 40.86 -27.95 -38.43
CA LEU A 226 40.52 -29.25 -39.05
C LEU A 226 39.97 -29.13 -40.49
N ASN A 227 39.36 -27.99 -40.85
CA ASN A 227 38.85 -27.72 -42.20
C ASN A 227 39.88 -27.05 -43.14
N GLN A 228 41.11 -26.84 -42.67
CA GLN A 228 42.25 -26.42 -43.50
C GLN A 228 43.21 -27.59 -43.69
N SER A 229 42.77 -28.62 -44.41
CA SER A 229 43.67 -29.62 -45.00
C SER A 229 43.70 -29.43 -46.52
N PHE A 230 44.92 -29.38 -47.04
CA PHE A 230 45.40 -29.17 -48.41
C PHE A 230 44.56 -29.72 -49.56
#